data_AF-A0A1F9F3A2-F1
#
_entry.id   AF-A0A1F9F3A2-F1
#
_cell.length_a   1.000
_cell.length_b   1.000
_cell.length_c   1.000
_cell.angle_alpha   90.00
_cell.angle_beta   90.00
_cell.angle_gamma   90.00
#
_symmetry.space_group_name_H-M   'P 1'
#
loop_
_entity.id
_entity.type
_entity.pdbx_description
1 polymer ?
#
loop_
_entity_poly.entity_id
_entity_poly.type
_entity_poly.pdbx_seq_one_letter_code
_entity_poly.pdbx_strand_id
1 'polypeptide(L)'
;MESFNLQQRLDQLTSKGVDKIICGGIDNFCMDHLGNMGIDVIQNVAGEAGEVLNLFIKGVLRPGFYCDGNRGRGFCGWKRGPGGGRRLNDQRKM
;
A
#
# COMPACT_ATOMS: atom_id res chain seq x y z
N MET A 1 -10.04 -24.09 -6.48
CA MET A 1 -9.76 -22.70 -6.09
C MET A 1 -10.69 -22.40 -4.93
N GLU A 2 -10.19 -22.45 -3.69
CA GLU A 2 -11.04 -22.27 -2.51
C GLU A 2 -11.49 -20.81 -2.42
N SER A 3 -12.81 -20.59 -2.42
CA SER A 3 -13.40 -19.28 -2.17
C SER A 3 -13.36 -19.02 -0.67
N PHE A 4 -12.29 -18.39 -0.19
CA PHE A 4 -12.22 -17.95 1.20
C PHE A 4 -13.12 -16.74 1.42
N ASN A 5 -13.97 -16.81 2.45
CA ASN A 5 -14.67 -15.63 2.92
C ASN A 5 -13.67 -14.65 3.56
N LEU A 6 -14.05 -13.38 3.70
CA LEU A 6 -13.20 -12.31 4.20
C LEU A 6 -12.46 -12.71 5.49
N GLN A 7 -13.22 -13.19 6.47
CA GLN A 7 -12.70 -13.62 7.77
C GLN A 7 -11.56 -14.64 7.64
N GLN A 8 -11.77 -15.67 6.81
CA GLN A 8 -10.79 -16.73 6.58
C GLN A 8 -9.51 -16.21 5.92
N ARG A 9 -9.61 -15.18 5.07
CA ARG A 9 -8.43 -14.55 4.45
C ARG A 9 -7.63 -13.76 5.48
N LEU A 10 -8.31 -13.06 6.39
CA LEU A 10 -7.67 -12.30 7.46
C LEU A 10 -6.99 -13.25 8.46
N ASP A 11 -7.68 -14.31 8.89
CA ASP A 11 -7.13 -15.33 9.78
C ASP A 11 -5.89 -16.02 9.18
N GLN A 12 -5.86 -16.21 7.85
CA GLN A 12 -4.69 -16.75 7.16
C GLN A 12 -3.48 -15.79 7.14
N LEU A 13 -3.71 -14.48 7.15
CA LEU A 13 -2.62 -13.51 7.21
C LEU A 13 -1.98 -13.55 8.61
N THR A 14 -2.81 -13.63 9.63
CA THR A 14 -2.37 -13.78 11.02
C THR A 14 -1.64 -15.11 11.25
N SER A 15 -2.17 -16.23 10.74
CA SER A 15 -1.53 -17.55 10.91
C SER A 15 -0.18 -17.68 10.20
N LYS A 16 0.06 -16.86 9.18
CA LYS A 16 1.35 -16.76 8.48
C LYS A 16 2.35 -15.83 9.18
N GLY A 17 1.97 -15.20 10.29
CA GLY A 17 2.84 -14.29 11.04
C GLY A 17 3.10 -12.98 10.29
N VAL A 18 2.11 -12.48 9.54
CA VAL A 18 2.25 -11.20 8.83
C VAL A 18 2.08 -10.04 9.80
N ASP A 19 3.13 -9.24 9.98
CA ASP A 19 3.07 -8.03 10.82
C ASP A 19 2.61 -6.77 10.07
N LYS A 20 2.83 -6.75 8.74
CA LYS A 20 2.55 -5.58 7.89
C LYS A 20 1.97 -5.97 6.53
N ILE A 21 0.99 -5.20 6.06
CA ILE A 21 0.34 -5.36 4.76
C ILE A 21 0.51 -4.08 3.95
N ILE A 22 0.87 -4.22 2.67
CA ILE A 22 0.91 -3.12 1.72
C ILE A 22 -0.16 -3.37 0.66
N CYS A 23 -1.06 -2.40 0.46
CA CYS A 23 -2.18 -2.55 -0.45
C CYS A 23 -2.56 -1.25 -1.15
N GLY A 24 -3.19 -1.40 -2.32
CA GLY A 24 -3.77 -0.27 -3.06
C GLY A 24 -5.08 0.19 -2.45
N GLY A 25 -6.09 -0.68 -2.46
CA GLY A 25 -7.40 -0.40 -1.87
C GLY A 25 -7.70 -1.35 -0.72
N ILE A 26 -8.20 -0.79 0.38
CA ILE A 26 -8.76 -1.52 1.51
C ILE A 26 -9.95 -0.73 2.05
N ASP A 27 -10.99 -1.41 2.52
CA ASP A 27 -12.09 -0.76 3.22
C ASP A 27 -11.76 -0.55 4.70
N ASN A 28 -12.44 0.42 5.33
CA ASN A 28 -12.20 0.77 6.72
C ASN A 28 -12.47 -0.40 7.67
N PHE A 29 -13.46 -1.26 7.39
CA PHE A 29 -13.78 -2.39 8.26
C PHE A 29 -12.63 -3.41 8.29
N CYS A 30 -12.06 -3.74 7.12
CA CYS A 30 -10.88 -4.60 7.05
C CYS A 30 -9.66 -3.95 7.70
N MET A 31 -9.48 -2.63 7.52
CA MET A 31 -8.38 -1.90 8.14
C MET A 31 -8.46 -1.95 9.68
N ASP A 32 -9.64 -1.69 10.25
CA ASP A 32 -9.87 -1.76 11.68
C ASP A 32 -9.69 -3.19 12.22
N HIS A 33 -10.17 -4.19 11.47
CA HIS A 33 -10.03 -5.59 11.86
C HIS A 33 -8.56 -6.04 11.89
N LEU A 34 -7.79 -5.68 10.86
CA LEU A 34 -6.35 -5.96 10.80
C LEU A 34 -5.59 -5.23 11.92
N GLY A 35 -5.95 -3.97 12.20
CA GLY A 35 -5.38 -3.21 13.30
C GLY A 35 -5.63 -3.87 14.66
N ASN A 36 -6.84 -4.38 14.90
CA ASN A 36 -7.18 -5.14 16.10
C ASN A 36 -6.43 -6.47 16.22
N MET A 37 -6.00 -7.04 15.10
CA MET A 37 -5.13 -8.23 15.04
C MET A 37 -3.64 -7.88 15.21
N GLY A 38 -3.29 -6.60 15.36
CA GLY A 38 -1.90 -6.15 15.47
C GLY A 38 -1.16 -6.02 14.14
N ILE A 39 -1.88 -6.09 13.02
CA ILE A 39 -1.31 -5.97 11.67
C ILE A 39 -1.39 -4.53 11.19
N ASP A 40 -0.25 -3.96 10.83
CA ASP A 40 -0.17 -2.58 10.33
C ASP A 40 -0.35 -2.52 8.81
N VAL A 41 -1.16 -1.56 8.33
CA VAL A 41 -1.59 -1.49 6.94
C VAL A 41 -1.11 -0.21 6.28
N ILE A 42 -0.29 -0.35 5.24
CA ILE A 42 0.12 0.74 4.36
C ILE A 42 -0.79 0.75 3.13
N GLN A 43 -1.81 1.59 3.19
CA GLN A 43 -2.86 1.70 2.17
C GLN A 43 -2.58 2.74 1.09
N ASN A 44 -3.40 2.74 0.02
CA ASN A 44 -3.31 3.67 -1.11
C ASN A 44 -1.95 3.61 -1.82
N VAL A 45 -1.34 2.43 -1.88
CA VAL A 45 -0.08 2.21 -2.59
C VAL A 45 -0.34 1.64 -3.98
N ALA A 46 0.20 2.30 -5.00
CA ALA A 46 0.17 1.81 -6.38
C ALA A 46 1.57 1.76 -6.98
N GLY A 47 1.90 0.69 -7.68
CA GLY A 47 3.22 0.48 -8.27
C GLY A 47 3.51 -1.00 -8.51
N GLU A 48 4.69 -1.26 -9.07
CA GLU A 48 5.23 -2.61 -9.18
C GLU A 48 5.63 -3.13 -7.78
N ALA A 49 5.37 -4.42 -7.51
CA ALA A 49 5.52 -4.98 -6.17
C ALA A 49 6.96 -4.92 -5.64
N GLY A 50 7.95 -5.16 -6.50
CA GLY A 50 9.37 -5.04 -6.18
C GLY A 50 9.79 -3.61 -5.84
N GLU A 51 9.33 -2.61 -6.61
CA GLU A 51 9.58 -1.19 -6.33
C GLU A 51 8.96 -0.76 -5.00
N VAL A 52 7.70 -1.14 -4.75
CA VAL A 52 7.00 -0.86 -3.50
C VAL A 52 7.72 -1.49 -2.32
N LEU A 53 8.14 -2.75 -2.45
CA LEU A 53 8.90 -3.45 -1.42
C LEU A 53 10.25 -2.76 -1.14
N ASN A 54 10.96 -2.32 -2.18
CA ASN A 54 12.22 -1.60 -2.03
C ASN A 54 12.03 -0.28 -1.25
N LEU A 55 10.96 0.47 -1.53
CA LEU A 55 10.62 1.69 -0.80
C LEU A 55 10.24 1.41 0.65
N PHE A 56 9.54 0.30 0.90
CA PHE A 56 9.21 -0.16 2.24
C PHE A 56 10.47 -0.48 3.04
N ILE A 57 11.38 -1.29 2.47
CA ILE A 57 12.65 -1.66 3.11
C ILE A 57 13.51 -0.41 3.41
N LYS A 58 13.49 0.59 2.53
CA LYS A 58 14.17 1.88 2.72
C LYS A 58 13.52 2.77 3.80
N GLY A 59 12.36 2.40 4.33
CA GLY A 59 11.64 3.18 5.33
C GLY A 59 11.02 4.47 4.79
N VAL A 60 10.85 4.59 3.46
CA VAL A 60 10.31 5.79 2.81
C VAL A 60 8.89 5.62 2.29
N LEU A 61 8.39 4.37 2.24
CA LEU A 61 7.01 4.10 1.83
C LEU A 61 6.02 4.69 2.84
N ARG A 62 5.02 5.41 2.33
CA ARG A 62 3.94 6.02 3.12
C ARG A 62 2.57 5.67 2.54
N PRO A 63 1.49 5.74 3.32
CA PRO A 63 0.16 5.64 2.74
C PRO A 63 -0.05 6.69 1.64
N GLY A 64 -0.68 6.30 0.53
CA GLY A 64 -0.89 7.18 -0.62
C GLY A 64 0.30 7.30 -1.57
N PHE A 65 1.27 6.40 -1.49
CA PHE A 65 2.45 6.42 -2.36
C PHE A 65 2.15 5.85 -3.75
N TYR A 66 2.62 6.53 -4.79
CA TYR A 66 2.53 6.09 -6.17
C TYR A 66 3.95 5.94 -6.72
N CYS A 67 4.35 4.71 -7.08
CA CYS A 67 5.61 4.48 -7.78
C CYS A 67 5.44 5.02 -9.19
N ASP A 68 6.21 6.06 -9.53
CA ASP A 68 6.03 6.85 -10.75
C ASP A 68 6.60 6.09 -11.96
N GLY A 69 5.88 5.06 -12.40
CA GLY A 69 6.14 4.30 -13.62
C GLY A 69 5.06 4.60 -14.65
N ASN A 70 5.19 5.71 -15.36
CA ASN A 70 4.22 6.29 -16.29
C ASN A 70 2.92 6.83 -15.65
N ARG A 71 2.55 8.04 -16.08
CA ARG A 71 1.28 8.73 -15.83
C ARG A 71 0.09 8.00 -16.51
N GLY A 72 -0.13 6.73 -16.19
CA GLY A 72 -1.15 5.89 -16.77
C GLY A 72 -2.33 5.73 -15.81
N ARG A 73 -3.26 6.68 -15.87
CA ARG A 73 -4.66 6.53 -15.41
C ARG A 73 -4.79 6.02 -13.98
N GLY A 74 -4.74 6.97 -13.06
CA GLY A 74 -5.13 6.76 -11.67
C GLY A 74 -6.47 6.04 -11.55
N PHE A 75 -6.61 5.32 -10.43
CA PHE A 75 -7.87 4.85 -9.87
C PHE A 75 -9.03 5.74 -10.33
N CYS A 76 -9.87 5.18 -11.21
CA CYS A 76 -11.09 5.83 -11.64
C CYS A 76 -12.03 5.91 -10.43
N GLY A 77 -12.03 7.06 -9.74
CA GLY A 77 -13.07 7.37 -8.76
C GLY A 77 -12.75 8.48 -7.77
N TRP A 78 -11.48 8.73 -7.43
CA TRP A 78 -11.19 9.68 -6.36
C TRP A 78 -10.82 11.04 -6.95
N LYS A 79 -11.76 12.00 -6.85
CA LYS A 79 -11.57 13.38 -7.27
C LYS A 79 -10.29 13.94 -6.64
N ARG A 80 -9.23 14.08 -7.44
CA ARG A 80 -7.99 14.75 -7.04
C ARG A 80 -8.30 16.21 -6.68
N GLY A 81 -8.18 16.55 -5.41
CA GLY A 81 -8.00 17.94 -4.99
C GLY A 81 -6.67 18.49 -5.53
N PRO A 82 -6.55 19.81 -5.73
CA PRO A 82 -5.36 20.41 -6.32
C PRO A 82 -4.30 20.61 -5.24
N GLY A 83 -3.25 19.79 -5.23
CA GLY A 83 -2.08 20.10 -4.41
C GLY A 83 -1.14 18.93 -4.21
N GLY A 84 0.15 19.16 -4.49
CA GLY A 84 1.22 18.36 -3.89
C GLY A 84 2.21 17.68 -4.84
N GLY A 85 2.54 18.29 -5.98
CA GLY A 85 3.75 17.90 -6.70
C GLY A 85 4.99 18.30 -5.90
N ARG A 86 5.56 17.39 -5.10
CA ARG A 86 6.95 17.53 -4.65
C ARG A 86 7.84 16.67 -5.53
N ARG A 87 8.44 17.32 -6.53
CA ARG A 87 9.67 16.85 -7.19
C ARG A 87 10.73 16.68 -6.10
N LEU A 88 11.19 15.45 -5.88
CA LEU A 88 12.48 15.20 -5.26
C LEU A 88 13.46 14.95 -6.41
N ASN A 89 14.17 16.00 -6.80
CA ASN A 89 15.43 15.89 -7.52
C ASN A 89 16.57 16.21 -6.56
N ASP A 90 17.71 15.59 -6.84
CA ASP A 90 19.09 15.99 -6.54
C ASP A 90 19.88 15.17 -5.50
N GLN A 91 21.09 14.78 -5.97
CA GLN A 91 22.31 14.31 -5.27
C GLN A 91 22.56 12.80 -5.07
N ARG A 92 23.41 12.23 -5.96
CA ARG A 92 24.85 12.10 -5.64
C ARG A 92 25.71 11.78 -6.87
N LYS A 93 26.60 12.73 -7.14
CA LYS A 93 27.79 12.71 -8.00
C LYS A 93 28.84 11.77 -7.38
N MET A 94 29.35 10.80 -8.15
CA MET A 94 30.72 10.28 -8.09
C MET A 94 31.11 9.84 -9.50
#